data_AF-T0YM97-F1
#
_entry.id   AF-T0YM97-F1
#
_cell.length_a   1.000
_cell.length_b   1.000
_cell.length_c   1.000
_cell.angle_alpha   90.00
_cell.angle_beta   90.00
_cell.angle_gamma   90.00
#
_symmetry.space_group_name_H-M   'P 1'
#
loop_
_entity.id
_entity.type
_entity.pdbx_description
1 polymer ?
#
loop_
_entity_poly.entity_id
_entity_poly.type
_entity_poly.pdbx_seq_one_letter_code
_entity_poly.pdbx_strand_id
1 'polypeptide(L)'
;AQLPPERIEALTPHKVHPGSRPSTLIAFPRLDPATLGKLIALYEHKVFTQGVVWGINSFDQWGVELGKKLCEQLVPSVRDPAAAPAASPGVAKLIAQLAEWRVEP
;
A
#
# COMPACT_ATOMS: atom_id res chain seq x y z
N ALA A 1 15.30 33.60 -28.58
CA ALA A 1 14.25 34.63 -28.50
C ALA A 1 13.67 34.64 -27.09
N GLN A 2 13.47 35.81 -26.47
CA GLN A 2 12.73 35.91 -25.21
C GLN A 2 11.27 35.51 -25.43
N LEU A 3 10.68 34.85 -24.44
CA LEU A 3 9.27 34.44 -24.51
C LEU A 3 8.36 35.65 -24.26
N PRO A 4 7.20 35.72 -24.93
CA PRO A 4 6.20 36.77 -24.66
C PRO A 4 5.79 36.75 -23.18
N PRO A 5 5.55 37.91 -22.54
CA PRO A 5 5.16 38.01 -21.12
C PRO A 5 3.96 37.14 -20.74
N GLU A 6 2.93 37.10 -21.59
CA GLU A 6 1.74 36.26 -21.38
C GLU A 6 2.09 34.77 -21.30
N ARG A 7 3.06 34.34 -22.10
CA ARG A 7 3.54 32.96 -22.08
C ARG A 7 4.34 32.69 -20.80
N ILE A 8 5.09 33.67 -20.31
CA ILE A 8 5.82 33.55 -19.04
C ILE A 8 4.82 33.41 -17.87
N GLU A 9 3.79 34.25 -17.82
CA GLU A 9 2.76 34.19 -16.79
C GLU A 9 2.02 32.84 -16.82
N ALA A 10 1.60 32.39 -18.01
CA ALA A 10 0.94 31.09 -18.17
C ALA A 10 1.82 29.90 -17.73
N LEU A 11 3.14 29.98 -17.93
CA LEU A 11 4.06 28.90 -17.54
C LEU A 11 4.49 28.94 -16.08
N THR A 12 4.43 30.09 -15.43
CA THR A 12 5.00 30.31 -14.09
C THR A 12 4.41 29.35 -13.05
N PRO A 13 3.07 29.14 -12.95
CA PRO A 13 2.49 28.21 -11.98
C PRO A 13 2.99 26.76 -12.12
N HIS A 14 3.37 26.35 -13.33
CA HIS A 14 3.83 24.98 -13.62
C HIS A 14 5.34 24.79 -13.38
N LYS A 15 6.09 25.86 -13.14
CA LYS A 15 7.55 25.83 -12.97
C LYS A 15 8.02 26.25 -11.58
N VAL A 16 7.13 26.85 -10.78
CA VAL A 16 7.43 27.16 -9.37
C VAL A 16 7.40 25.89 -8.54
N HIS A 17 8.50 25.65 -7.84
CA HIS A 17 8.60 24.59 -6.84
C HIS A 17 8.70 25.27 -5.47
N PRO A 18 7.68 25.18 -4.60
CA PRO A 18 7.65 25.91 -3.33
C PRO A 18 8.65 25.39 -2.28
N GLY A 19 9.48 24.39 -2.62
CA GLY A 19 10.43 23.80 -1.68
C GLY A 19 9.74 23.13 -0.48
N SER A 20 10.34 23.27 0.71
CA SER A 20 9.85 22.75 1.99
C SER A 20 9.51 21.25 2.02
N ARG A 21 10.32 20.46 1.31
CA ARG A 21 10.22 18.99 1.29
C ARG A 21 11.40 18.42 2.09
N PRO A 22 11.20 18.02 3.36
CA PRO A 22 12.27 17.45 4.14
C PRO A 22 12.71 16.13 3.50
N SER A 23 14.02 15.88 3.49
CA SER A 23 14.61 14.62 3.03
C SER A 23 15.65 14.14 4.02
N THR A 24 15.87 12.83 4.06
CA THR A 24 16.94 12.21 4.83
C THR A 24 17.82 11.44 3.86
N LEU A 25 19.10 11.79 3.81
CA LEU A 25 20.09 11.10 3.00
C LEU A 25 20.95 10.22 3.92
N ILE A 26 20.95 8.91 3.65
CA ILE A 26 21.83 7.95 4.33
C ILE A 26 22.85 7.49 3.28
N ALA A 27 24.11 7.87 3.46
CA ALA A 27 25.19 7.57 2.53
C ALA A 27 26.18 6.56 3.15
N PHE A 28 26.62 5.61 2.33
CA PHE A 28 27.64 4.62 2.70
C PHE A 28 28.49 4.26 1.47
N PRO A 29 29.77 3.86 1.63
CA PRO A 29 30.68 3.65 0.49
C PRO A 29 30.31 2.48 -0.41
N ARG A 30 29.74 1.40 0.16
CA ARG A 30 29.33 0.19 -0.55
C ARG A 30 28.17 -0.49 0.16
N LEU A 31 27.24 -1.06 -0.60
CA LEU A 31 26.24 -1.97 -0.06
C LEU A 31 26.82 -3.39 0.00
N ASP A 32 27.49 -3.72 1.10
CA ASP A 32 27.92 -5.08 1.43
C ASP A 32 26.96 -5.74 2.45
N PRO A 33 27.07 -7.05 2.73
CA PRO A 33 26.15 -7.73 3.67
C PRO A 33 26.11 -7.08 5.05
N ALA A 34 27.24 -6.58 5.55
CA ALA A 34 27.31 -5.91 6.84
C ALA A 34 26.57 -4.57 6.83
N THR A 35 26.73 -3.79 5.76
CA THR A 35 26.08 -2.48 5.58
C THR A 35 24.58 -2.63 5.35
N LEU A 36 24.17 -3.64 4.57
CA LEU A 36 22.76 -3.99 4.42
C LEU A 36 22.13 -4.38 5.77
N GLY A 37 22.81 -5.21 6.56
CA GLY A 37 22.34 -5.58 7.90
C GLY A 37 22.15 -4.37 8.82
N LYS A 38 23.12 -3.43 8.81
CA LYS A 38 23.00 -2.16 9.55
C LYS A 38 21.81 -1.32 9.09
N LEU A 39 21.55 -1.27 7.78
CA LEU A 39 20.43 -0.52 7.23
C LEU A 39 19.08 -1.12 7.64
N ILE A 40 18.95 -2.45 7.61
CA ILE A 40 17.75 -3.14 8.08
C ILE A 40 17.54 -2.88 9.58
N ALA A 41 18.57 -3.11 10.39
CA ALA A 41 18.52 -2.89 11.83
C ALA A 41 18.17 -1.44 12.20
N LEU A 42 18.68 -0.46 11.43
CA LEU A 42 18.31 0.95 11.59
C LEU A 42 16.79 1.16 11.45
N TYR A 43 16.17 0.56 10.44
CA TYR A 43 14.73 0.70 10.21
C TYR A 43 13.90 -0.13 11.20
N GLU A 44 14.37 -1.30 11.62
CA GLU A 44 13.74 -2.09 12.70
C GLU A 44 13.69 -1.28 14.00
N HIS A 45 14.81 -0.69 14.41
CA HIS A 45 14.86 0.14 15.61
C HIS A 45 14.10 1.46 15.47
N LYS A 46 14.03 2.05 14.27
CA LYS A 46 13.18 3.20 14.00
C LYS A 46 11.70 2.86 14.26
N VAL A 47 11.20 1.78 13.66
CA VAL A 47 9.79 1.36 13.80
C VAL A 47 9.50 0.97 15.25
N PHE A 48 10.40 0.22 15.90
CA PHE A 48 10.28 -0.11 17.31
C PHE A 48 10.18 1.14 18.20
N THR A 49 11.10 2.10 18.04
CA THR A 49 11.12 3.34 18.83
C THR A 49 9.82 4.11 18.64
N GLN A 50 9.31 4.19 17.40
CA GLN A 50 8.02 4.81 17.11
C GLN A 50 6.87 4.10 17.82
N GLY A 51 6.85 2.76 17.83
CA GLY A 51 5.87 1.97 18.57
C GLY A 51 5.89 2.25 20.07
N VAL A 52 7.07 2.30 20.68
CA VAL A 52 7.25 2.64 22.11
C VAL A 52 6.73 4.06 22.39
N VAL A 53 7.07 5.04 21.55
CA VAL A 53 6.61 6.43 21.70
C VAL A 53 5.08 6.53 21.60
N TRP A 54 4.46 5.76 20.70
CA TRP A 54 3.01 5.75 20.51
C TRP A 54 2.25 4.83 21.48
N GLY A 55 2.95 4.05 22.32
CA GLY A 55 2.32 3.11 23.24
C GLY A 55 1.57 1.96 22.54
N ILE A 56 2.02 1.57 21.34
CA ILE A 56 1.44 0.47 20.56
C ILE A 56 2.42 -0.71 20.45
N ASN A 57 1.88 -1.90 20.25
CA ASN A 57 2.69 -3.09 20.04
C ASN A 57 3.15 -3.19 18.58
N SER A 58 4.45 -3.02 18.32
CA SER A 58 5.03 -3.18 16.97
C SER A 58 5.18 -4.64 16.52
N PHE A 59 4.91 -5.61 17.39
CA PHE A 59 5.19 -7.03 17.16
C PHE A 59 3.93 -7.90 17.03
N ASP A 60 2.73 -7.30 17.00
CA ASP A 60 1.50 -8.03 16.70
C ASP A 60 0.89 -7.63 15.34
N GLN A 61 -0.07 -8.44 14.90
CA GLN A 61 -0.71 -8.31 13.59
C GLN A 61 -2.18 -8.74 13.61
N TRP A 62 -2.93 -8.40 14.65
CA TRP A 62 -4.33 -8.83 14.79
C TRP A 62 -5.23 -8.44 13.62
N GLY A 63 -4.91 -7.35 12.92
CA GLY A 63 -5.67 -6.85 11.78
C GLY A 63 -5.80 -7.83 10.60
N VAL A 64 -4.95 -8.86 10.51
CA VAL A 64 -5.01 -9.84 9.40
C VAL A 64 -6.07 -10.92 9.60
N GLU A 65 -6.53 -11.15 10.85
CA GLU A 65 -7.31 -12.34 11.20
C GLU A 65 -8.74 -12.31 10.68
N LEU A 66 -9.39 -11.13 10.68
CA LEU A 66 -10.74 -11.01 10.14
C LEU A 66 -10.77 -11.29 8.64
N GLY A 67 -9.79 -10.76 7.90
CA GLY A 67 -9.67 -11.00 6.46
C GLY A 67 -9.51 -12.48 6.13
N LYS A 68 -8.63 -13.20 6.84
CA LYS A 68 -8.46 -14.65 6.69
C LYS A 68 -9.78 -15.40 6.90
N LYS A 69 -10.48 -15.14 8.00
CA LYS A 69 -11.75 -15.80 8.33
C LYS A 69 -12.84 -15.53 7.29
N LEU A 70 -12.98 -14.29 6.83
CA LEU A 70 -13.95 -13.93 5.79
C LEU A 70 -13.61 -14.61 4.47
N CYS A 71 -12.33 -14.62 4.07
CA CYS A 71 -11.89 -15.32 2.86
C CYS A 71 -12.18 -16.82 2.93
N GLU A 72 -11.87 -17.49 4.04
CA GLU A 72 -12.14 -18.92 4.24
C GLU A 72 -13.63 -19.26 4.06
N GLN A 73 -14.53 -18.41 4.59
CA GLN A 73 -15.97 -18.57 4.44
C GLN A 73 -16.47 -18.35 3.01
N LEU A 74 -15.75 -17.54 2.21
CA LEU A 74 -16.12 -17.24 0.83
C LEU A 74 -15.57 -18.26 -0.17
N VAL A 75 -14.57 -19.07 0.19
CA VAL A 75 -13.98 -20.10 -0.70
C VAL A 75 -15.04 -21.03 -1.30
N PRO A 76 -16.01 -21.59 -0.55
CA PRO A 76 -17.06 -22.42 -1.13
C PRO A 76 -17.89 -21.66 -2.16
N SER A 77 -18.31 -20.44 -1.86
CA SER A 77 -19.13 -19.60 -2.74
C SER A 77 -18.41 -19.22 -4.04
N VAL A 78 -17.08 -19.07 -3.99
CA VAL A 78 -16.26 -18.78 -5.17
C VAL A 78 -16.01 -20.03 -6.02
N ARG A 79 -16.00 -21.23 -5.42
CA ARG A 79 -15.84 -22.50 -6.14
C ARG A 79 -17.14 -22.98 -6.76
N ASP A 80 -18.22 -22.86 -6.01
CA ASP A 80 -19.57 -23.20 -6.43
C ASP A 80 -20.53 -22.04 -6.07
N PRO A 81 -20.78 -21.12 -7.01
CA PRO A 81 -21.68 -19.99 -6.81
C PRO A 81 -23.13 -20.40 -6.50
N ALA A 82 -23.55 -21.63 -6.86
CA ALA A 82 -24.91 -22.12 -6.63
C ALA A 82 -25.11 -22.70 -5.22
N ALA A 83 -24.03 -23.08 -4.52
CA ALA A 83 -24.07 -23.70 -3.19
C ALA A 83 -23.73 -22.73 -2.03
N ALA A 84 -23.64 -21.42 -2.31
CA ALA A 84 -23.08 -20.42 -1.41
C ALA A 84 -24.01 -20.02 -0.23
N PRO A 85 -23.48 -19.86 1.01
CA PRO A 85 -24.22 -19.23 2.11
C PRO A 85 -24.48 -17.73 1.86
N ALA A 86 -25.36 -17.13 2.67
CA ALA A 86 -25.77 -15.73 2.57
C ALA A 86 -24.60 -14.75 2.75
N ALA A 87 -24.00 -14.32 1.63
CA ALA A 87 -23.08 -13.18 1.59
C ALA A 87 -23.86 -11.86 1.54
N SER A 88 -23.20 -10.74 1.85
CA SER A 88 -23.81 -9.43 1.64
C SER A 88 -24.13 -9.22 0.15
N PRO A 89 -25.16 -8.42 -0.20
CA PRO A 89 -25.58 -8.26 -1.60
C PRO A 89 -24.45 -7.80 -2.55
N GLY A 90 -23.53 -6.96 -2.05
CA GLY A 90 -22.37 -6.52 -2.83
C GLY A 90 -21.38 -7.65 -3.13
N VAL A 91 -21.08 -8.49 -2.13
CA VAL A 91 -20.18 -9.64 -2.31
C VAL A 91 -20.83 -10.70 -3.21
N ALA A 92 -22.13 -10.96 -3.04
CA ALA A 92 -22.88 -11.87 -3.90
C ALA A 92 -22.85 -11.43 -5.37
N LYS A 93 -23.06 -10.13 -5.64
CA LYS A 93 -22.98 -9.58 -7.01
C LYS A 93 -21.60 -9.76 -7.63
N LEU A 94 -20.53 -9.54 -6.86
CA LEU A 94 -19.16 -9.73 -7.34
C LEU A 94 -18.86 -11.21 -7.63
N ILE A 95 -19.33 -12.15 -6.78
CA ILE A 95 -19.16 -13.58 -7.02
C ILE A 95 -19.89 -14.01 -8.30
N ALA A 96 -21.11 -13.51 -8.53
CA ALA A 96 -21.86 -13.78 -9.76
C ALA A 96 -21.11 -13.25 -11.00
N GLN A 97 -20.61 -12.00 -10.94
CA GLN A 97 -19.84 -11.42 -12.04
C GLN A 97 -18.56 -12.22 -12.35
N LEU A 98 -17.85 -12.67 -11.30
CA LEU A 98 -16.66 -13.50 -11.46
C LEU A 98 -16.99 -14.88 -12.04
N ALA A 99 -18.17 -15.43 -11.74
CA ALA A 99 -18.61 -16.70 -12.31
C ALA A 99 -18.87 -16.57 -13.82
N GLU A 100 -19.49 -15.48 -14.27
CA GLU A 100 -19.69 -15.18 -15.69
C GLU A 100 -18.34 -15.09 -16.44
N TRP A 101 -17.39 -14.31 -15.91
CA TRP A 101 -16.07 -14.12 -16.54
C TRP A 101 -15.21 -15.39 -16.59
N ARG A 102 -15.47 -16.39 -15.73
CA ARG A 102 -14.76 -17.68 -15.76
C ARG A 102 -15.24 -18.62 -16.86
N VAL A 103 -16.42 -18.35 -17.43
CA VAL A 103 -17.02 -19.16 -18.50
C VAL A 103 -16.74 -18.55 -19.88
N GLU A 104 -16.38 -17.26 -19.95
CA GLU A 104 -15.81 -16.66 -21.16
C GLU A 104 -14.38 -17.19 -21.41
N PRO A 105 -14.04 -17.63 -22.64
CA PRO A 105 -12.72 -18.12 -22.99
C PRO A 105 -11.63 -17.03 -23.03
#